data_AF-A0A1L6I2U8-F1
#
_entry.id   AF-A0A1L6I2U8-F1
#
_cell.length_a   1.000
_cell.length_b   1.000
_cell.length_c   1.000
_cell.angle_alpha   90.00
_cell.angle_beta   90.00
_cell.angle_gamma   90.00
#
_symmetry.space_group_name_H-M   'P 1'
#
loop_
_entity.id
_entity.type
_entity.pdbx_description
1 polymer ?
#
loop_
_entity_poly.entity_id
_entity_poly.type
_entity_poly.pdbx_seq_one_letter_code
_entity_poly.pdbx_strand_id
1 'polypeptide(L)' 'MQDDLKQLHDAASKLLGSHLSTWAQSLMHAPAGHDDNAFLGELHALLSVRSALSPFIGNERDASHG' A
#
# COMPACT_ATOMS: atom_id res chain seq x y z
N MET A 1 -5.81 -8.09 -17.90
CA MET A 1 -4.46 -7.65 -17.48
C MET A 1 -4.47 -6.27 -16.84
N GLN A 2 -4.86 -5.19 -17.53
CA GLN A 2 -4.89 -3.85 -16.91
C GLN A 2 -5.91 -3.75 -15.76
N ASP A 3 -7.09 -4.36 -15.93
CA ASP A 3 -8.08 -4.48 -14.84
C ASP A 3 -7.56 -5.27 -13.64
N ASP A 4 -6.78 -6.34 -13.90
CA ASP A 4 -6.17 -7.16 -12.84
C ASP A 4 -5.10 -6.37 -12.06
N LEU A 5 -4.30 -5.55 -12.77
CA LEU A 5 -3.30 -4.66 -12.16
C LEU A 5 -3.97 -3.57 -11.32
N LYS A 6 -5.08 -3.01 -11.80
CA LYS A 6 -5.89 -2.03 -11.06
C LYS A 6 -6.49 -2.66 -9.81
N GLN A 7 -7.05 -3.87 -9.90
CA GLN A 7 -7.56 -4.61 -8.75
C GLN A 7 -6.45 -4.88 -7.72
N LEU A 8 -5.25 -5.25 -8.17
CA LEU A 8 -4.11 -5.52 -7.30
C LEU A 8 -3.64 -4.25 -6.57
N HIS A 9 -3.61 -3.11 -7.24
CA HIS A 9 -3.28 -1.81 -6.62
C HIS A 9 -4.34 -1.33 -5.64
N ASP A 10 -5.62 -1.51 -5.96
CA ASP A 10 -6.72 -1.19 -5.06
C ASP A 10 -6.68 -2.08 -3.81
N ALA A 11 -6.39 -3.38 -3.98
CA ALA A 11 -6.17 -4.31 -2.88
C ALA A 11 -4.97 -3.89 -2.01
N ALA A 12 -3.82 -3.59 -2.63
CA ALA A 12 -2.64 -3.11 -1.92
C ALA A 12 -2.90 -1.80 -1.16
N SER A 13 -3.67 -0.88 -1.75
CA SER A 13 -4.04 0.40 -1.11
C SER A 13 -4.98 0.20 0.08
N LYS A 14 -5.96 -0.71 -0.02
CA LYS A 14 -6.84 -1.08 1.10
C LYS A 14 -6.06 -1.75 2.23
N LEU A 15 -5.15 -2.68 1.89
CA LEU A 15 -4.29 -3.35 2.86
C LEU A 15 -3.38 -2.35 3.57
N LEU A 16 -2.79 -1.40 2.84
CA LEU A 16 -1.98 -0.31 3.41
C LEU A 16 -2.78 0.51 4.42
N GLY A 17 -4.00 0.92 4.07
CA GLY A 17 -4.87 1.67 4.97
C GLY A 17 -5.26 0.89 6.23
N SER A 18 -5.58 -0.40 6.08
CA SER A 18 -5.88 -1.28 7.22
C SER A 18 -4.67 -1.44 8.13
N HIS A 19 -3.48 -1.70 7.56
CA HIS A 19 -2.24 -1.88 8.30
C HIS A 19 -1.87 -0.65 9.12
N LEU A 20 -1.98 0.54 8.53
CA LEU A 20 -1.72 1.81 9.22
C LEU A 20 -2.71 2.06 10.36
N SER A 21 -4.00 1.71 10.19
CA SER A 21 -5.00 1.82 11.26
C SER A 21 -4.69 0.86 12.41
N THR A 22 -4.32 -0.38 12.11
CA THR A 22 -3.93 -1.38 13.12
C THR A 22 -2.67 -0.95 13.86
N TRP A 23 -1.65 -0.44 13.15
CA TRP A 23 -0.43 0.05 13.76
C TRP A 23 -0.71 1.27 14.66
N ALA A 24 -1.54 2.22 14.21
CA ALA A 24 -1.94 3.37 15.03
C ALA A 24 -2.66 2.93 16.32
N GLN A 25 -3.52 1.92 16.25
CA GLN A 25 -4.14 1.33 17.44
C GLN A 25 -3.13 0.64 18.35
N SER A 26 -2.15 -0.07 17.78
CA SER A 26 -1.07 -0.69 18.55
C SER A 26 -0.27 0.35 19.33
N LEU A 27 0.11 1.46 18.67
CA LEU A 27 0.84 2.57 19.28
C LEU A 27 0.07 3.23 20.44
N MET A 28 -1.25 3.40 20.31
CA MET A 28 -2.07 3.98 21.38
C MET A 28 -2.15 3.11 22.64
N HIS A 29 -1.93 1.80 22.51
CA HIS A 29 -2.01 0.83 23.62
C HIS A 29 -0.64 0.19 23.93
N ALA A 30 0.44 0.71 23.33
CA ALA A 30 1.75 0.11 23.40
C ALA A 30 2.39 0.32 24.79
N PRO A 31 2.84 -0.75 25.46
CA PRO A 31 3.69 -0.62 26.64
C PRO A 31 5.07 -0.07 26.25
N ALA A 32 5.80 0.48 27.22
CA ALA A 32 7.18 0.93 26.99
C ALA A 32 8.05 -0.22 26.46
N GLY A 33 8.71 0.00 25.31
CA GLY A 33 9.52 -1.02 24.62
C GLY A 33 8.78 -1.83 23.56
N HIS A 34 7.60 -1.38 23.10
CA HIS A 34 6.92 -1.96 21.94
C HIS A 34 7.82 -1.96 20.70
N ASP A 35 7.90 -3.11 20.02
CA ASP A 35 8.71 -3.29 18.82
C ASP A 35 7.87 -3.10 17.56
N ASP A 36 8.10 -1.98 16.86
CA ASP A 36 7.41 -1.61 15.63
C ASP A 36 8.03 -2.23 14.36
N ASN A 37 9.13 -2.99 14.46
CA ASN A 37 9.86 -3.47 13.28
C ASN A 37 9.01 -4.34 12.36
N ALA A 38 8.11 -5.16 12.91
CA ALA A 38 7.18 -5.96 12.12
C ALA A 38 6.21 -5.08 11.31
N PHE A 39 5.65 -4.04 11.93
CA PHE A 39 4.78 -3.08 11.26
C PHE A 39 5.49 -2.31 10.16
N LEU A 40 6.75 -1.92 10.40
CA LEU A 40 7.57 -1.21 9.41
C LEU A 40 7.94 -2.10 8.22
N GLY A 41 8.24 -3.39 8.45
CA GLY A 41 8.50 -4.36 7.39
C GLY A 41 7.31 -4.57 6.46
N GLU A 42 6.12 -4.78 7.03
CA GLU A 42 4.88 -4.93 6.27
C GLU A 42 4.50 -3.64 5.52
N LEU A 43 4.69 -2.47 6.14
CA LEU A 43 4.49 -1.17 5.50
C LEU A 43 5.39 -1.00 4.27
N HIS A 44 6.67 -1.34 4.39
CA HIS A 44 7.62 -1.24 3.29
C HIS A 44 7.27 -2.18 2.11
N ALA A 45 6.81 -3.40 2.41
CA ALA A 45 6.36 -4.33 1.39
C ALA A 45 5.13 -3.80 0.63
N LEU A 46 4.11 -3.30 1.35
CA LEU A 46 2.89 -2.76 0.75
C LEU A 46 3.17 -1.51 -0.09
N LEU A 47 4.05 -0.61 0.38
CA LEU A 47 4.49 0.56 -0.37
C LEU A 47 5.28 0.19 -1.63
N SER A 48 6.13 -0.85 -1.56
CA SER A 48 6.87 -1.36 -2.72
C SER A 48 5.93 -1.91 -3.79
N VAL A 49 4.92 -2.71 -3.41
CA VAL A 49 3.90 -3.22 -4.33
C VAL A 49 3.11 -2.07 -4.96
N ARG A 50 2.65 -1.10 -4.16
CA ARG A 50 1.89 0.06 -4.68
C ARG A 50 2.73 0.87 -5.67
N SER A 51 4.00 1.12 -5.35
CA SER A 51 4.92 1.89 -6.20
C SER A 51 5.23 1.15 -7.51
N ALA A 52 5.41 -0.17 -7.46
CA ALA A 52 5.63 -0.98 -8.65
C ALA A 52 4.42 -1.01 -9.60
N LEU A 53 3.20 -0.91 -9.06
CA LEU A 53 1.95 -0.91 -9.84
C LEU A 53 1.56 0.47 -10.38
N SER A 54 2.00 1.55 -9.73
CA SER A 54 1.68 2.93 -10.11
C SER A 54 1.87 3.27 -11.61
N PRO A 55 2.99 2.91 -12.29
CA PRO A 55 3.17 3.24 -13.71
C PRO A 55 2.20 2.51 -14.64
N PHE A 56 1.61 1.39 -14.21
CA PHE A 56 0.68 0.61 -15.04
C PHE A 56 -0.78 1.08 -14.94
N ILE A 57 -1.08 1.99 -14.00
CA ILE A 57 -2.45 2.42 -13.68
C ILE A 57 -2.67 3.88 -14.06
N GLY A 58 -1.59 4.67 -14.22
CA GLY A 58 -1.65 6.08 -14.62
C GLY A 58 -1.71 6.36 -16.14
N ASN A 59 -1.53 5.35 -16.99
CA ASN A 59 -1.35 5.55 -18.44
C ASN A 59 -2.65 5.70 -19.27
N GLU A 60 -3.83 5.75 -18.66
CA GLU A 60 -5.09 5.94 -19.42
C GLU A 60 -5.31 7.37 -19.94
N ARG A 61 -4.40 8.32 -19.70
CA ARG A 61 -4.57 9.71 -20.15
C ARG A 61 -3.82 10.14 -21.41
N ASP A 62 -2.94 9.31 -21.98
CA ASP A 62 -2.01 9.77 -23.04
C ASP A 62 -1.91 8.85 -24.26
N ALA A 63 -2.97 8.11 -24.60
CA ALA A 63 -3.03 7.26 -25.80
C ALA A 63 -4.05 7.73 -26.86
N SER A 64 -4.45 9.01 -26.84
CA SER A 64 -5.45 9.57 -27.79
C SER A 64 -4.98 10.78 -28.60
N HIS A 65 -3.70 11.19 -28.55
CA HIS A 65 -3.17 12.23 -29.43
C HIS A 65 -1.86 11.79 -30.09
N GLY A 66 -1.95 11.50 -31.39
CA GLY A 66 -0.85 11.12 -32.27
C GLY A 66 -1.38 10.49 -33.54
#